data_AF-A0A4R6MRE5-F1
#
_entry.id   AF-A0A4R6MRE5-F1
#
_cell.length_a   1.000
_cell.length_b   1.000
_cell.length_c   1.000
_cell.angle_alpha   90.00
_cell.angle_beta   90.00
_cell.angle_gamma   90.00
#
_symmetry.space_group_name_H-M   'P 1'
#
loop_
_entity.id
_entity.type
_entity.pdbx_description
1 polymer ?
#
loop_
_entity_poly.entity_id
_entity_poly.type
_entity_poly.pdbx_seq_one_letter_code
_entity_poly.pdbx_strand_id
1 'polypeptide(L)'
;MRSNPGYRKWDVDGPLLWGYFFTDPSSKKLQAAADHLSSNGYRFVKIFPTEDRSTFFLHVEKIEHHTPDSLHQRNLEFYKLASRFRLQSYDGMDVGPAAR
;
A
#
# COMPACT_ATOMS: atom_id res chain seq x y z
N MET A 1 -16.11 -30.75 -2.61
CA MET A 1 -16.16 -29.30 -2.32
C MET A 1 -16.71 -28.59 -3.54
N ARG A 2 -17.82 -27.87 -3.41
CA ARG A 2 -18.45 -27.15 -4.54
C ARG A 2 -17.81 -25.77 -4.66
N SER A 3 -17.10 -25.52 -5.76
CA SER A 3 -16.46 -24.25 -6.05
C SER A 3 -17.51 -23.16 -6.31
N ASN A 4 -17.64 -22.21 -5.39
CA ASN A 4 -18.53 -21.06 -5.55
C ASN A 4 -17.93 -20.09 -6.61
N PRO A 5 -18.66 -19.71 -7.68
CA PRO A 5 -18.12 -18.92 -8.80
C PRO A 5 -17.52 -17.56 -8.40
N GLY A 6 -17.87 -17.02 -7.23
CA GLY A 6 -17.33 -15.77 -6.70
C GLY A 6 -15.83 -15.82 -6.36
N TYR A 7 -15.28 -17.00 -6.02
CA TYR A 7 -13.85 -17.14 -5.69
C TYR A 7 -12.93 -17.18 -6.92
N ARG A 8 -13.47 -17.34 -8.15
CA ARG A 8 -12.66 -17.32 -9.38
C ARG A 8 -12.02 -15.95 -9.69
N LYS A 9 -12.38 -14.90 -8.95
CA LYS A 9 -11.76 -13.56 -9.08
C LYS A 9 -10.53 -13.36 -8.20
N TRP A 10 -10.30 -14.23 -7.21
CA TRP A 10 -9.22 -14.07 -6.25
C TRP A 10 -8.25 -15.23 -6.39
N ASP A 11 -7.08 -14.95 -6.96
CA ASP A 11 -5.95 -15.87 -6.98
C ASP A 11 -4.94 -15.38 -5.94
N VAL A 12 -5.04 -15.90 -4.72
CA VAL A 12 -4.18 -15.49 -3.59
C VAL A 12 -2.75 -16.01 -3.72
N ASP A 13 -2.55 -17.04 -4.54
CA ASP A 13 -1.23 -17.57 -4.91
C ASP A 13 -0.68 -16.87 -6.17
N GLY A 14 -1.43 -15.92 -6.72
CA GLY A 14 -1.12 -15.15 -7.91
C GLY A 14 -0.91 -13.66 -7.63
N PRO A 15 -0.73 -12.85 -8.68
CA PRO A 15 -0.64 -11.40 -8.55
C PRO A 15 -1.97 -10.81 -8.10
N LEU A 16 -1.93 -10.02 -7.04
CA LEU A 16 -3.04 -9.23 -6.53
C LEU A 16 -2.69 -7.74 -6.57
N LEU A 17 -3.70 -6.89 -6.54
CA LEU A 17 -3.52 -5.45 -6.39
C LEU A 17 -3.39 -5.14 -4.90
N TRP A 18 -2.23 -4.69 -4.46
CA TRP A 18 -1.97 -4.30 -3.07
C TRP A 18 -1.99 -2.78 -2.96
N GLY A 19 -2.81 -2.26 -2.05
CA GLY A 19 -2.78 -0.86 -1.63
C GLY A 19 -1.99 -0.71 -0.33
N TYR A 20 -1.19 0.34 -0.23
CA TYR A 20 -0.33 0.63 0.92
C TYR A 20 -0.55 2.06 1.39
N PHE A 21 -0.63 2.22 2.71
CA PHE A 21 -1.05 3.45 3.35
C PHE A 21 0.03 4.00 4.28
N PHE A 22 0.41 5.26 4.08
CA PHE A 22 1.32 5.98 4.97
C PHE A 22 0.62 7.21 5.52
N THR A 23 0.92 7.58 6.75
CA THR A 23 0.32 8.74 7.40
C THR A 23 1.37 9.75 7.86
N ASP A 24 1.03 11.03 7.72
CA ASP A 24 1.80 12.13 8.27
C ASP A 24 0.93 13.41 8.33
N PRO A 25 1.12 14.29 9.33
CA PRO A 25 0.48 15.61 9.34
C PRO A 25 0.96 16.52 8.21
N SER A 26 2.12 16.22 7.59
CA SER A 26 2.64 16.95 6.44
C SER A 26 2.42 16.20 5.12
N SER A 27 1.45 16.69 4.34
CA SER A 27 1.24 16.21 2.95
C SER A 27 2.49 16.34 2.07
N LYS A 28 3.37 17.31 2.33
CA LYS A 28 4.64 17.48 1.61
C LYS A 28 5.62 16.33 1.86
N LYS A 29 5.70 15.81 3.09
CA LYS A 29 6.54 14.64 3.40
C LYS A 29 5.99 13.39 2.73
N LEU A 30 4.67 13.25 2.72
CA LEU A 30 4.00 12.18 1.98
C LEU A 30 4.26 12.26 0.47
N GLN A 31 4.26 13.46 -0.12
CA GLN A 31 4.58 13.61 -1.54
C GLN A 31 6.00 13.14 -1.86
N ALA A 32 6.99 13.48 -1.03
CA ALA A 32 8.36 13.00 -1.23
C ALA A 32 8.48 11.47 -1.14
N ALA A 33 7.74 10.84 -0.23
CA ALA A 33 7.66 9.39 -0.14
C ALA A 33 6.94 8.78 -1.36
N ALA A 34 5.87 9.43 -1.84
CA ALA A 34 5.13 9.03 -3.04
C ALA A 34 6.00 9.06 -4.30
N ASP A 35 6.84 10.09 -4.46
CA ASP A 35 7.76 10.21 -5.61
C ASP A 35 8.80 9.09 -5.57
N HIS A 36 9.34 8.78 -4.38
CA HIS A 36 10.26 7.66 -4.19
C HIS A 36 9.60 6.32 -4.52
N LEU A 37 8.40 6.06 -3.97
CA LEU A 37 7.65 4.83 -4.26
C LEU A 37 7.32 4.73 -5.76
N SER A 38 6.93 5.84 -6.40
CA SER A 38 6.63 5.87 -7.83
C SER A 38 7.85 5.48 -8.69
N SER A 39 9.04 5.97 -8.33
CA SER A 39 10.28 5.55 -9.00
C SER A 39 10.65 4.07 -8.80
N ASN A 40 10.06 3.41 -7.79
CA ASN A 40 10.22 1.98 -7.50
C ASN A 40 9.04 1.12 -8.01
N GLY A 41 8.25 1.67 -8.94
CA GLY A 41 7.18 0.94 -9.63
C GLY A 41 5.87 0.83 -8.86
N TYR A 42 5.66 1.66 -7.84
CA TYR A 42 4.35 1.83 -7.23
C TYR A 42 3.54 2.87 -8.01
N ARG A 43 2.23 2.68 -8.11
CA ARG A 43 1.31 3.66 -8.68
C ARG A 43 0.85 4.60 -7.58
N PHE A 44 1.15 5.88 -7.71
CA PHE A 44 0.51 6.90 -6.88
C PHE A 44 -1.00 6.93 -7.14
N VAL A 45 -1.81 6.85 -6.06
CA VAL A 45 -3.26 6.95 -6.16
C VAL A 45 -3.72 8.33 -5.72
N LYS A 46 -3.43 8.72 -4.48
CA LYS A 46 -3.80 10.02 -3.91
C LYS A 46 -3.12 10.29 -2.56
N ILE A 47 -3.06 11.57 -2.20
CA ILE A 47 -2.91 12.02 -0.81
C ILE A 47 -4.22 12.69 -0.40
N PHE A 48 -4.78 12.35 0.76
CA PHE A 48 -6.04 12.90 1.24
C PHE A 48 -6.04 13.09 2.77
N PRO A 49 -6.68 14.15 3.29
CA PRO A 49 -6.75 14.39 4.73
C PRO A 49 -7.73 13.43 5.43
N THR A 50 -7.53 13.21 6.72
CA THR A 50 -8.58 12.70 7.61
C THR A 50 -9.73 13.67 7.75
N GLU A 51 -10.88 13.20 8.26
CA GLU A 51 -12.07 14.03 8.47
C GLU A 51 -11.79 15.24 9.37
N ASP A 52 -11.02 15.04 10.44
CA ASP A 52 -10.57 16.08 11.37
C ASP A 52 -9.41 16.94 10.84
N ARG A 53 -8.87 16.59 9.65
CA ARG A 53 -7.73 17.24 8.99
C ARG A 53 -6.44 17.29 9.82
N SER A 54 -6.32 16.45 10.84
CA SER A 54 -5.13 16.39 11.70
C SER A 54 -3.97 15.63 11.04
N THR A 55 -4.29 14.72 10.12
CA THR A 55 -3.29 13.94 9.39
C THR A 55 -3.71 13.72 7.94
N PHE A 56 -2.77 13.24 7.13
CA PHE A 56 -3.00 12.89 5.74
C PHE A 56 -2.62 11.43 5.51
N PHE A 57 -3.36 10.78 4.62
CA PHE A 57 -3.05 9.47 4.09
C PHE A 57 -2.42 9.61 2.71
N LEU A 58 -1.30 8.94 2.49
CA LEU A 58 -0.80 8.58 1.17
C LEU A 58 -1.29 7.17 0.85
N HIS A 59 -1.97 7.03 -0.30
CA HIS A 59 -2.31 5.73 -0.88
C HIS A 59 -1.50 5.49 -2.15
N VAL A 60 -0.74 4.40 -2.17
CA VAL A 60 -0.05 3.87 -3.36
C VAL A 60 -0.46 2.43 -3.60
N GLU A 61 -0.38 1.99 -4.85
CA GLU A 61 -0.73 0.62 -5.21
C GLU A 61 0.37 -0.07 -6.01
N LYS A 62 0.42 -1.40 -5.95
CA LYS A 62 1.26 -2.21 -6.83
C LYS A 62 0.64 -3.58 -7.06
N ILE A 63 0.78 -4.11 -8.27
CA ILE A 63 0.43 -5.49 -8.55
C ILE A 63 1.63 -6.35 -8.16
N GLU A 64 1.44 -7.18 -7.14
CA GLU A 64 2.48 -8.10 -6.65
C GLU A 64 1.85 -9.38 -6.07
N HIS A 65 2.63 -10.46 -6.08
CA HIS A 65 2.29 -11.70 -5.40
C HIS A 65 3.04 -11.74 -4.07
N HIS A 66 2.33 -12.09 -3.00
CA HIS A 66 2.90 -12.23 -1.68
C HIS A 66 2.56 -13.58 -1.03
N THR A 67 3.58 -14.27 -0.55
CA THR A 67 3.45 -15.21 0.58
C THR A 67 3.38 -14.45 1.90
N PRO A 68 2.94 -15.08 3.02
CA PRO A 68 2.97 -14.46 4.35
C PRO A 68 4.34 -13.89 4.72
N ASP A 69 5.42 -14.61 4.42
CA ASP A 69 6.79 -14.16 4.69
C ASP A 69 7.16 -12.93 3.86
N SER A 70 6.87 -12.94 2.55
CA SER A 70 7.18 -11.81 1.68
C SER A 70 6.36 -10.56 2.03
N LEU A 71 5.11 -10.73 2.48
CA LEU A 71 4.28 -9.62 2.97
C LEU A 71 4.83 -9.07 4.28
N HIS A 72 5.29 -9.93 5.18
CA HIS A 72 5.96 -9.49 6.40
C HIS A 72 7.23 -8.69 6.09
N GLN A 73 8.07 -9.16 5.16
CA GLN A 73 9.25 -8.42 4.72
C GLN A 73 8.88 -7.07 4.09
N ARG A 74 7.85 -7.03 3.24
CA ARG A 74 7.32 -5.77 2.68
C ARG A 74 6.93 -4.77 3.75
N ASN A 75 6.27 -5.23 4.83
CA ASN A 75 5.94 -4.36 5.96
C ASN A 75 7.17 -3.83 6.68
N LEU A 76 8.17 -4.66 6.93
CA LEU A 76 9.43 -4.23 7.55
C LEU A 76 10.15 -3.18 6.70
N GLU A 77 10.15 -3.33 5.37
CA GLU A 77 10.69 -2.34 4.44
C GLU A 77 9.92 -1.01 4.51
N PHE A 78 8.60 -1.05 4.62
CA PHE A 78 7.78 0.15 4.71
C PHE A 78 7.87 0.86 6.06
N TYR A 79 8.04 0.14 7.17
CA TYR A 79 8.40 0.77 8.44
C TYR A 79 9.75 1.48 8.35
N LYS A 80 10.75 0.87 7.69
CA LYS A 80 12.06 1.51 7.46
C LYS A 80 11.94 2.72 6.53
N LEU A 81 11.12 2.65 5.49
CA LEU A 81 10.85 3.76 4.58
C LEU A 81 10.18 4.92 5.31
N ALA A 82 9.13 4.65 6.10
CA ALA A 82 8.48 5.66 6.94
C ALA A 82 9.50 6.34 7.85
N SER A 83 10.37 5.58 8.52
CA SER A 83 11.47 6.13 9.33
C SER A 83 12.44 6.99 8.52
N ARG A 84 12.88 6.54 7.33
CA ARG A 84 13.79 7.26 6.44
C ARG A 84 13.24 8.61 6.00
N PHE A 85 11.96 8.67 5.66
CA PHE A 85 11.27 9.91 5.29
C PHE A 85 10.75 10.70 6.51
N ARG A 86 10.99 10.16 7.71
CA ARG A 86 10.51 10.67 9.01
C ARG A 86 9.00 10.82 9.06
N LEU A 87 8.25 9.98 8.34
CA LEU A 87 6.79 9.96 8.37
C LEU A 87 6.29 9.53 9.76
N GLN A 88 5.07 9.92 10.10
CA GLN A 88 4.43 9.50 11.34
C GLN A 88 4.26 7.97 11.36
N SER A 89 3.75 7.36 10.29
CA SER A 89 3.60 5.90 10.24
C SER A 89 3.48 5.33 8.83
N TYR A 90 3.75 4.03 8.72
CA TYR A 90 3.14 3.14 7.74
C TYR A 90 1.93 2.49 8.44
N ASP A 91 0.73 2.79 7.95
CA ASP A 91 -0.54 2.46 8.62
C ASP A 91 -1.01 1.04 8.31
N GLY A 92 -0.73 0.56 7.10
CA GLY A 92 -1.04 -0.81 6.70
C GLY A 92 -1.27 -0.97 5.22
N MET A 93 -1.99 -2.05 4.87
CA MET A 93 -2.27 -2.45 3.51
C MET A 93 -3.72 -2.93 3.35
N ASP A 94 -4.21 -2.86 2.13
CA ASP A 94 -5.35 -3.63 1.66
C ASP A 94 -4.95 -4.46 0.43
N VAL A 95 -5.81 -5.39 0.05
CA VAL A 95 -5.59 -6.22 -1.14
C VAL A 95 -6.90 -6.39 -1.90
N GLY A 96 -6.79 -6.37 -3.21
CA GLY A 96 -7.89 -6.52 -4.16
C GLY A 96 -7.51 -7.46 -5.31
N PRO A 97 -8.49 -7.91 -6.12
CA PRO A 97 -8.21 -8.57 -7.37
C PRO A 97 -7.36 -7.67 -8.26
N ALA A 98 -6.27 -8.20 -8.84
CA ALA A 98 -5.61 -7.52 -9.94
C ALA A 98 -6.60 -7.43 -11.11
N ALA A 99 -6.97 -6.21 -11.52
CA ALA A 99 -7.79 -6.04 -12.71
C ALA A 99 -7.09 -6.66 -13.92
N ARG A 100 -7.86 -7.31 -14.80
CA ARG A 100 -7.38 -7.83 -16.09
C ARG A 100 -7.09 -6.70 -17.06
#